data_AF-A0A530Y2J8-F1
#
_entry.id   AF-A0A530Y2J8-F1
#
_cell.length_a   1.000
_cell.length_b   1.000
_cell.length_c   1.000
_cell.angle_alpha   90.00
_cell.angle_beta   90.00
_cell.angle_gamma   90.00
#
_symmetry.space_group_name_H-M   'P 1'
#
loop_
_entity.id
_entity.type
_entity.pdbx_description
1 polymer ?
#
loop_
_entity_poly.entity_id
_entity_poly.type
_entity_poly.pdbx_seq_one_letter_code
_entity_poly.pdbx_strand_id
1 'polypeptide(L)'
;APEMTVLVGGLRVLGANTGKSKHGVFTDRPGTLTNDFFVNLLSMDTVWDPAAGSDEVYEARDRKTKAVKWTGTRADLIFGSHAQLRALAEVYGSADAGQKFVRDFVAAWTKVMNADRFDLARS
;
A
#
# COMPACT_ATOMS: atom_id res chain seq x y z
N ALA A 1 -14.32 -1.77 -1.60
CA ALA A 1 -13.16 -0.86 -1.46
C ALA A 1 -12.19 -1.26 -0.32
N PRO A 2 -12.61 -1.56 0.92
CA PRO A 2 -11.67 -1.76 2.03
C PRO A 2 -10.75 -2.99 1.86
N GLU A 3 -11.27 -4.12 1.35
CA GLU A 3 -10.49 -5.35 1.12
C GLU A 3 -9.35 -5.13 0.10
N MET A 4 -9.64 -4.46 -1.01
CA MET A 4 -8.64 -4.11 -2.03
C MET A 4 -7.55 -3.19 -1.45
N THR A 5 -7.94 -2.24 -0.60
CA THR A 5 -7.01 -1.29 0.04
C THR A 5 -6.00 -2.03 0.91
N VAL A 6 -6.46 -2.89 1.83
CA VAL A 6 -5.55 -3.65 2.69
C VAL A 6 -4.67 -4.61 1.90
N LEU A 7 -5.23 -5.29 0.88
CA LEU A 7 -4.47 -6.20 0.03
C LEU A 7 -3.33 -5.49 -0.70
N VAL A 8 -3.59 -4.33 -1.33
CA VAL A 8 -2.54 -3.59 -2.01
C VAL A 8 -1.45 -3.15 -1.03
N GLY A 9 -1.83 -2.52 0.09
CA GLY A 9 -0.85 -2.05 1.08
C GLY A 9 0.00 -3.19 1.64
N GLY A 10 -0.60 -4.34 1.94
CA GLY A 10 0.09 -5.52 2.45
C GLY A 10 1.00 -6.18 1.43
N LEU A 11 0.54 -6.36 0.20
CA LEU A 11 1.36 -6.95 -0.88
C LEU A 11 2.58 -6.09 -1.22
N ARG A 12 2.45 -4.76 -1.11
CA ARG A 12 3.57 -3.84 -1.30
C ARG A 12 4.66 -4.01 -0.24
N VAL A 13 4.31 -4.00 1.04
CA VAL A 13 5.31 -4.17 2.12
C VAL A 13 5.89 -5.59 2.14
N LEU A 14 5.15 -6.59 1.67
CA LEU A 14 5.65 -7.95 1.49
C LEU A 14 6.58 -8.10 0.26
N GLY A 15 6.68 -7.07 -0.59
CA GLY A 15 7.53 -7.10 -1.77
C GLY A 15 7.02 -7.99 -2.90
N ALA A 16 5.70 -8.22 -2.97
CA ALA A 16 5.06 -9.09 -3.97
C ALA A 16 4.94 -8.44 -5.37
N ASN A 17 5.91 -7.60 -5.73
CA ASN A 17 5.93 -6.89 -7.01
C ASN A 17 6.57 -7.74 -8.11
N THR A 18 5.97 -7.71 -9.30
CA THR A 18 6.56 -8.33 -10.50
C THR A 18 7.95 -7.75 -10.80
N GLY A 19 8.88 -8.61 -11.21
CA GLY A 19 10.24 -8.22 -11.55
C GLY A 19 11.06 -7.66 -10.37
N LYS A 20 10.61 -7.86 -9.13
CA LYS A 20 11.23 -7.30 -7.91
C LYS A 20 11.31 -5.77 -7.93
N SER A 21 10.37 -5.11 -8.61
CA SER A 21 10.28 -3.64 -8.62
C SER A 21 10.10 -3.09 -7.20
N LYS A 22 10.74 -1.94 -6.92
CA LYS A 22 10.63 -1.24 -5.64
C LYS A 22 9.45 -0.26 -5.57
N HIS A 23 8.69 -0.09 -6.66
CA HIS A 23 7.58 0.85 -6.67
C HIS A 23 6.52 0.49 -5.64
N GLY A 24 6.10 1.46 -4.84
CA GLY A 24 5.08 1.25 -3.81
C GLY A 24 5.59 0.54 -2.55
N VAL A 25 6.84 0.08 -2.48
CA VAL A 25 7.40 -0.61 -1.29
C VAL A 25 7.84 0.43 -0.25
N PHE A 26 6.86 1.09 0.38
CA PHE A 26 7.11 2.16 1.33
C PHE A 26 7.37 1.61 2.73
N THR A 27 8.49 0.92 2.90
CA THR A 27 8.94 0.37 4.19
C THR A 27 10.44 0.08 4.14
N ASP A 28 11.10 0.24 5.29
CA ASP A 28 12.49 -0.19 5.50
C ASP A 28 12.59 -1.67 5.92
N ARG A 29 11.45 -2.36 6.09
CA ARG A 29 11.39 -3.78 6.51
C ARG A 29 10.62 -4.65 5.51
N PRO A 30 11.03 -4.73 4.23
CA PRO A 30 10.36 -5.59 3.25
C PRO A 30 10.21 -7.04 3.73
N GLY A 31 9.05 -7.64 3.47
CA GLY A 31 8.71 -8.99 3.92
C GLY A 31 8.04 -9.05 5.30
N THR A 32 7.95 -7.92 6.02
CA THR A 32 7.20 -7.83 7.27
C THR A 32 5.84 -7.20 7.02
N LEU A 33 4.76 -7.91 7.35
CA LEU A 33 3.40 -7.41 7.18
C LEU A 33 3.11 -6.29 8.20
N THR A 34 3.11 -5.05 7.72
CA THR A 34 2.90 -3.83 8.52
C THR A 34 2.04 -2.82 7.75
N ASN A 35 1.50 -1.82 8.43
CA ASN A 35 0.76 -0.72 7.79
C ASN A 35 1.70 0.40 7.25
N ASP A 36 3.01 0.16 7.16
CA ASP A 36 4.02 1.13 6.75
C ASP A 36 3.70 1.78 5.39
N PHE A 37 3.06 1.04 4.47
CA PHE A 37 2.59 1.58 3.19
C PHE A 37 1.74 2.85 3.37
N PHE A 38 0.72 2.79 4.24
CA PHE A 38 -0.20 3.92 4.45
C PHE A 38 0.44 5.04 5.27
N VAL A 39 1.22 4.68 6.29
CA VAL A 39 1.94 5.64 7.13
C VAL A 39 2.87 6.51 6.27
N ASN A 40 3.64 5.88 5.38
CA ASN A 40 4.58 6.58 4.52
C ASN A 40 3.90 7.30 3.35
N LEU A 41 2.84 6.74 2.78
CA LEU A 41 2.06 7.39 1.71
C LEU A 41 1.42 8.70 2.18
N LEU A 42 0.89 8.72 3.41
CA LEU A 42 0.14 9.85 3.97
C LEU A 42 1.03 10.83 4.74
N SER A 43 2.32 10.53 4.89
CA SER A 43 3.27 11.40 5.57
C SER A 43 3.37 12.77 4.88
N MET A 44 3.09 13.83 5.64
CA MET A 44 3.22 15.22 5.16
C MET A 44 4.68 15.66 5.00
N ASP A 45 5.63 14.88 5.51
CA ASP A 45 7.07 15.09 5.31
C ASP A 45 7.53 14.61 3.94
N THR A 46 6.67 13.94 3.18
CA THR A 46 6.96 13.45 1.83
C THR A 46 6.20 14.27 0.80
N VAL A 47 6.88 14.68 -0.26
CA VAL A 47 6.29 15.34 -1.44
C VAL A 47 6.41 14.38 -2.62
N TRP A 48 5.33 14.24 -3.38
CA TRP A 48 5.26 13.37 -4.55
C TRP A 48 5.28 14.19 -5.83
N ASP A 49 6.28 13.95 -6.67
CA ASP A 49 6.44 14.60 -7.97
C ASP A 49 6.60 13.52 -9.07
N PRO A 50 6.15 13.77 -10.32
CA PRO A 50 6.44 12.87 -11.44
C PRO A 50 7.95 12.67 -11.61
N ALA A 51 8.37 11.43 -11.87
CA ALA A 51 9.76 11.12 -12.15
C ALA A 51 10.17 11.68 -13.52
N ALA A 52 11.39 12.22 -13.61
CA ALA A 52 11.88 12.75 -14.88
C ALA A 52 11.94 11.65 -15.95
N GLY A 53 11.29 11.88 -17.09
CA GLY A 53 11.26 10.92 -18.21
C GLY A 53 10.29 9.75 -18.04
N SER A 54 9.33 9.82 -17.11
CA SER A 54 8.27 8.83 -16.96
C SER A 54 6.93 9.47 -16.64
N ASP A 55 5.88 9.09 -17.38
CA ASP A 55 4.50 9.56 -17.13
C ASP A 55 3.76 8.73 -16.06
N GLU A 56 4.34 7.60 -15.65
CA GLU A 56 3.66 6.59 -14.83
C GLU A 56 4.35 6.34 -13.48
N VAL A 57 5.54 6.91 -13.27
CA VAL A 57 6.33 6.79 -12.04
C VAL A 57 6.46 8.15 -11.36
N TYR A 58 6.40 8.13 -10.03
CA TYR A 58 6.49 9.28 -9.16
C TYR A 58 7.58 9.04 -8.12
N GLU A 59 8.27 10.10 -7.74
CA GLU A 59 9.28 10.09 -6.69
C GLU A 59 8.71 10.75 -5.43
N ALA A 60 8.85 10.05 -4.31
CA ALA A 60 8.58 10.58 -2.99
C ALA A 60 9.87 11.19 -2.45
N ARG A 61 9.89 12.50 -2.26
CA ARG A 61 11.03 13.25 -1.76
C ARG A 61 10.78 13.75 -0.35
N ASP A 62 11.80 13.69 0.49
CA ASP A 62 11.76 14.37 1.78
C ASP A 62 11.54 15.87 1.55
N ARG A 63 10.54 16.45 2.23
CA ARG A 63 10.15 17.84 2.01
C ARG A 63 11.28 18.83 2.31
N LYS A 64 12.12 18.52 3.30
CA LYS A 64 13.21 19.38 3.80
C LYS A 64 14.47 19.19 2.99
N THR A 65 14.93 17.94 2.81
CA THR A 65 16.22 17.64 2.18
C THR A 65 16.13 17.46 0.68
N LYS A 66 14.93 17.28 0.13
CA LYS A 66 14.65 16.95 -1.29
C LYS A 66 15.20 15.59 -1.75
N ALA A 67 15.77 14.80 -0.84
CA ALA A 67 16.27 13.47 -1.14
C ALA A 67 15.11 12.53 -1.50
N VAL A 68 15.30 11.73 -2.56
CA VAL A 68 14.32 10.70 -2.94
C VAL A 68 14.34 9.59 -1.89
N LYS A 69 13.18 9.34 -1.29
CA LYS A 69 12.95 8.25 -0.33
C LYS A 69 12.35 7.03 -1.02
N TRP A 70 11.32 7.23 -1.83
CA TRP A 70 10.56 6.15 -2.45
C TRP A 70 10.23 6.45 -3.90
N THR A 71 9.84 5.42 -4.63
CA THR A 71 9.18 5.58 -5.94
C THR A 71 7.84 4.85 -5.91
N GLY A 72 6.85 5.38 -6.63
CA GLY A 72 5.51 4.82 -6.68
C GLY A 72 4.90 5.02 -8.06
N THR A 73 3.85 4.26 -8.35
CA THR A 73 3.06 4.37 -9.58
C THR A 73 1.70 5.00 -9.26
N ARG A 74 0.91 5.28 -10.31
CA ARG A 74 -0.49 5.73 -10.15
C ARG A 74 -1.32 4.76 -9.31
N ALA A 75 -1.07 3.45 -9.42
CA ALA A 75 -1.76 2.43 -8.64
C ALA A 75 -1.48 2.53 -7.13
N ASP A 76 -0.34 3.12 -6.75
CA ASP A 76 0.03 3.34 -5.35
C ASP A 76 -0.51 4.69 -4.85
N LEU A 77 -0.37 5.74 -5.67
CA LEU A 77 -0.74 7.10 -5.28
C LEU A 77 -2.24 7.38 -5.29
N ILE A 78 -3.05 6.55 -5.97
CA ILE A 78 -4.51 6.69 -5.97
C ILE A 78 -5.11 6.62 -4.55
N PHE A 79 -4.46 5.88 -3.64
CA PHE A 79 -4.86 5.81 -2.23
C PHE A 79 -4.58 7.11 -1.45
N GLY A 80 -3.72 7.99 -1.96
CA GLY A 80 -3.45 9.30 -1.37
C GLY A 80 -4.24 10.46 -2.00
N SER A 81 -4.77 10.27 -3.22
CA SER A 81 -5.38 11.34 -4.04
C SER A 81 -6.90 11.19 -4.24
N HIS A 82 -7.44 9.97 -4.26
CA HIS A 82 -8.88 9.75 -4.40
C HIS A 82 -9.57 9.80 -3.03
N ALA A 83 -10.46 10.78 -2.81
CA ALA A 83 -11.05 11.08 -1.49
C ALA A 83 -11.55 9.84 -0.71
N GLN A 84 -12.29 8.93 -1.36
CA GLN A 84 -12.81 7.73 -0.70
C GLN A 84 -11.71 6.72 -0.33
N LEU A 85 -10.70 6.53 -1.18
CA LEU A 85 -9.59 5.62 -0.91
C LEU A 85 -8.64 6.22 0.13
N ARG A 86 -8.49 7.54 0.09
CA ARG A 86 -7.75 8.31 1.09
C ARG A 86 -8.38 8.16 2.47
N ALA A 87 -9.70 8.24 2.60
CA ALA A 87 -10.35 8.01 3.90
C ALA A 87 -10.06 6.60 4.45
N LEU A 88 -9.99 5.58 3.58
CA LEU A 88 -9.61 4.22 3.99
C LEU A 88 -8.12 4.12 4.36
N ALA A 89 -7.24 4.77 3.61
CA ALA A 89 -5.82 4.89 3.94
C ALA A 89 -5.63 5.63 5.29
N GLU A 90 -6.43 6.68 5.53
CA GLU A 90 -6.76 7.37 6.79
C GLU A 90 -6.75 6.42 7.99
N VAL A 91 -7.70 5.48 7.92
CA VAL A 91 -7.96 4.49 8.95
C VAL A 91 -6.76 3.57 9.15
N TYR A 92 -6.17 3.02 8.08
CA TYR A 92 -5.07 2.05 8.22
C TYR A 92 -3.70 2.68 8.50
N GLY A 93 -3.50 3.95 8.17
CA GLY A 93 -2.30 4.73 8.47
C GLY A 93 -2.29 5.32 9.88
N SER A 94 -3.38 5.18 10.64
CA SER A 94 -3.47 5.62 12.02
C SER A 94 -2.55 4.80 12.95
N ALA A 95 -2.04 5.45 14.01
CA ALA A 95 -1.01 4.87 14.88
C ALA A 95 -1.44 3.57 15.61
N ASP A 96 -2.74 3.40 15.86
CA ASP A 96 -3.35 2.26 16.53
C ASP A 96 -3.89 1.19 15.56
N ALA A 97 -3.82 1.44 14.25
CA ALA A 97 -4.45 0.59 13.23
C ALA A 97 -3.61 -0.63 12.81
N GLY A 98 -2.37 -0.77 13.29
CA GLY A 98 -1.45 -1.84 12.84
C GLY A 98 -2.02 -3.25 13.01
N GLN A 99 -2.60 -3.56 14.17
CA GLN A 99 -3.22 -4.88 14.39
C GLN A 99 -4.50 -5.08 13.56
N LYS A 100 -5.30 -4.03 13.40
CA LYS A 100 -6.51 -4.06 12.57
C LYS A 100 -6.15 -4.34 11.11
N PHE A 101 -5.14 -3.64 10.59
CA PHE A 101 -4.61 -3.83 9.25
C PHE A 101 -4.19 -5.28 9.00
N VAL A 102 -3.42 -5.89 9.92
CA VAL A 102 -2.99 -7.29 9.78
C VAL A 102 -4.19 -8.24 9.73
N ARG A 103 -5.17 -8.08 10.64
CA ARG A 103 -6.37 -8.93 10.65
C ARG A 103 -7.17 -8.81 9.36
N ASP A 104 -7.39 -7.59 8.89
CA ASP A 104 -8.18 -7.32 7.70
C ASP A 104 -7.45 -7.80 6.43
N PHE A 105 -6.12 -7.67 6.38
CA PHE A 105 -5.31 -8.23 5.31
C PHE A 105 -5.44 -9.75 5.24
N VAL A 106 -5.29 -10.44 6.38
CA VAL A 106 -5.39 -11.91 6.43
C VAL A 106 -6.79 -12.38 6.02
N ALA A 107 -7.84 -11.70 6.47
CA ALA A 107 -9.22 -12.01 6.08
C ALA A 107 -9.43 -11.83 4.56
N ALA A 108 -8.97 -10.72 4.00
CA ALA A 108 -9.08 -10.45 2.57
C ALA A 108 -8.25 -11.45 1.74
N TRP A 109 -7.03 -11.78 2.17
CA TRP A 109 -6.19 -12.79 1.52
C TRP A 109 -6.85 -14.16 1.52
N THR A 110 -7.35 -14.60 2.68
CA THR A 110 -8.05 -15.89 2.82
C THR A 110 -9.28 -15.96 1.92
N LYS A 111 -10.03 -14.86 1.80
CA LYS A 111 -11.17 -14.76 0.88
C LYS A 111 -10.76 -14.95 -0.57
N VAL A 112 -9.68 -14.30 -1.02
CA VAL A 112 -9.16 -14.46 -2.40
C VAL A 112 -8.67 -15.89 -2.64
N MET A 113 -7.96 -16.48 -1.68
CA MET A 113 -7.43 -17.84 -1.80
C MET A 113 -8.53 -18.92 -1.84
N ASN A 114 -9.74 -18.63 -1.34
CA ASN A 114 -10.87 -19.56 -1.35
C ASN A 114 -11.93 -19.23 -2.41
N ALA A 115 -11.67 -18.30 -3.33
CA ALA A 115 -12.67 -17.83 -4.29
C ALA A 115 -13.15 -18.90 -5.28
N ASP A 116 -12.39 -19.98 -5.45
CA ASP A 116 -12.71 -21.13 -6.31
C ASP A 116 -13.20 -22.36 -5.54
N ARG A 117 -13.26 -22.31 -4.19
CA ARG A 117 -13.63 -23.43 -3.32
C ARG A 117 -15.14 -23.65 -3.21
N PHE A 118 -15.79 -23.83 -4.36
CA PHE A 118 -17.23 -24.12 -4.45
C PHE A 118 -17.61 -25.47 -3.82
N ASP A 119 -16.63 -26.36 -3.60
CA ASP A 119 -16.77 -27.63 -2.89
C ASP A 119 -17.13 -27.46 -1.40
N LEU A 120 -16.68 -26.37 -0.77
CA LEU A 120 -16.95 -26.07 0.64
C LEU A 120 -18.31 -25.40 0.89
N ALA A 121 -18.96 -24.86 -0.14
CA ALA A 121 -20.23 -24.14 -0.03
C ALA A 121 -21.47 -25.04 -0.04
N ARG A 122 -21.29 -26.38 -0.17
CA ARG A 122 -22.38 -27.36 -0.30
C ARG A 122 -22.59 -28.29 0.90
N SER A 123 -21.99 -28.02 2.06
CA SER A 123 -22.20 -28.79 3.29
C SER A 123 -23.07 -28.04 4.30
#